data_AF-I3X6V2-F1
#
_entry.id   AF-I3X6V2-F1
#
_cell.length_a   1.000
_cell.length_b   1.000
_cell.length_c   1.000
_cell.angle_alpha   90.00
_cell.angle_beta   90.00
_cell.angle_gamma   90.00
#
_symmetry.space_group_name_H-M   'P 1'
#
loop_
_entity.id
_entity.type
_entity.pdbx_description
1 polymer ?
#
loop_
_entity_poly.entity_id
_entity_poly.type
_entity_poly.pdbx_seq_one_letter_code
_entity_poly.pdbx_strand_id
1 'polypeptide(L)'
;MAQRAGNADLPLHGGRVPKWLGDRMTRLGTLITEAIVHHYGRDEFLRRLAHPFWFQSFGAVMGMDWHSSGITTSVIGALKRGLTPLSGELGIHVCGGRGQHSRKTPGELIAIGDRIGFNGAALADASRLVAKVDSAAVQDGFDLYLHGFIVTDDAKWVVVQQGMNGDRRQARRYHWLSEGLESFVDSPHAAIEGRGQGKIINLADRRAARSRASQVDLLSAFGPDGLVREVAMIESRGPALAAPAQLILPHLVMPAHHDVRESDVNMRRLHANFAAAADRGPKDFEELLLVPGVGARTVKALAMIAEVVHGTPCRFSDPARFSLAHGGKDRHPFPVPLKVYDETINVMKSAVEKGRLGREEELAALRRLDEQSRRMERYVTGPDLKEIVAGEFRNSPRFGGRSVFGWEREAEVGQRDDAGAAVKGRTRN
;
A
#
# COMPACT_ATOMS: atom_id res chain seq x y z
N MET A 1 -0.89 -5.13 26.66
CA MET A 1 -2.06 -4.52 25.98
C MET A 1 -1.60 -3.92 24.66
N ALA A 2 -1.77 -4.64 23.55
CA ALA A 2 -1.71 -4.05 22.21
C ALA A 2 -2.28 -5.06 21.20
N GLN A 3 -3.43 -4.74 20.61
CA GLN A 3 -3.88 -5.28 19.32
C GLN A 3 -4.81 -4.24 18.71
N ARG A 4 -4.24 -3.43 17.80
CA ARG A 4 -5.00 -2.56 16.90
C ARG A 4 -4.23 -2.51 15.59
N ALA A 5 -4.72 -3.23 14.60
CA ALA A 5 -4.44 -2.95 13.20
C ALA A 5 -5.79 -2.67 12.51
N GLY A 6 -5.77 -1.67 11.62
CA GLY A 6 -6.96 -1.03 11.05
C GLY A 6 -7.56 -1.83 9.89
N ASN A 7 -8.17 -1.18 8.90
CA ASN A 7 -8.59 -1.79 7.64
C ASN A 7 -8.49 -0.76 6.48
N ALA A 8 -9.24 -0.80 5.35
CA ALA A 8 -9.32 0.13 4.15
C ALA A 8 -10.46 -0.22 3.12
N ASP A 9 -10.72 0.60 2.10
CA ASP A 9 -11.44 0.40 0.81
C ASP A 9 -10.62 0.41 -0.44
N LEU A 10 -10.80 -0.38 -1.52
CA LEU A 10 -10.17 0.02 -2.79
C LEU A 10 -11.09 -0.07 -4.02
N PRO A 11 -11.38 1.03 -4.73
CA PRO A 11 -12.02 0.97 -6.05
C PRO A 11 -11.22 0.12 -7.06
N LEU A 12 -11.91 -0.72 -7.85
CA LEU A 12 -11.26 -1.48 -8.92
C LEU A 12 -10.73 -0.56 -10.01
N HIS A 13 -9.42 -0.64 -10.23
CA HIS A 13 -8.74 0.08 -11.31
C HIS A 13 -8.43 -0.88 -12.45
N GLY A 14 -8.80 -0.48 -13.66
CA GLY A 14 -8.36 -1.16 -14.88
C GLY A 14 -6.89 -0.83 -15.21
N GLY A 15 -6.27 -1.66 -16.03
CA GLY A 15 -4.94 -1.41 -16.59
C GLY A 15 -3.80 -2.10 -15.85
N ARG A 16 -2.66 -2.22 -16.55
CA ARG A 16 -1.44 -2.84 -16.04
C ARG A 16 -0.43 -1.74 -15.70
N VAL A 17 0.27 -1.89 -14.58
CA VAL A 17 1.43 -1.05 -14.28
C VAL A 17 2.45 -1.15 -15.42
N PRO A 18 2.79 -0.04 -16.10
CA PRO A 18 3.77 -0.06 -17.17
C PRO A 18 5.14 -0.51 -16.67
N LYS A 19 5.93 -1.15 -17.55
CA LYS A 19 7.27 -1.65 -17.19
C LYS A 19 8.16 -0.56 -16.58
N TRP A 20 8.16 0.64 -17.15
CA TRP A 20 8.98 1.76 -16.67
C TRP A 20 8.67 2.15 -15.21
N LEU A 21 7.42 1.99 -14.76
CA LEU A 21 7.04 2.25 -13.39
C LEU A 21 7.34 1.03 -12.53
N GLY A 22 6.97 -0.17 -13.00
CA GLY A 22 7.18 -1.42 -12.27
C GLY A 22 8.65 -1.69 -11.93
N ASP A 23 9.59 -1.30 -12.80
CA ASP A 23 11.03 -1.41 -12.54
C ASP A 23 11.50 -0.43 -11.45
N ARG A 24 10.98 0.81 -11.46
CA ARG A 24 11.26 1.83 -10.43
C ARG A 24 10.67 1.47 -9.07
N MET A 25 9.42 0.98 -9.07
CA MET A 25 8.77 0.43 -7.88
C MET A 25 9.60 -0.69 -7.27
N THR A 26 10.12 -1.62 -8.09
CA THR A 26 11.00 -2.69 -7.60
C THR A 26 12.25 -2.12 -6.94
N ARG A 27 12.94 -1.16 -7.57
CA ARG A 27 14.15 -0.54 -7.00
C ARG A 27 13.85 0.21 -5.70
N LEU A 28 12.88 1.12 -5.70
CA LEU A 28 12.55 1.94 -4.52
C LEU A 28 11.99 1.10 -3.37
N GLY A 29 11.10 0.15 -3.66
CA GLY A 29 10.54 -0.74 -2.64
C GLY A 29 11.60 -1.62 -1.98
N THR A 30 12.62 -2.05 -2.74
CA THR A 30 13.77 -2.79 -2.21
C THR A 30 14.57 -1.91 -1.25
N LEU A 31 14.95 -0.71 -1.68
CA LEU A 31 15.75 0.22 -0.86
C LEU A 31 15.04 0.65 0.43
N ILE A 32 13.71 0.89 0.37
CA ILE A 32 12.91 1.18 1.56
C ILE A 32 12.88 -0.03 2.51
N THR A 33 12.76 -1.24 1.95
CA THR A 33 12.80 -2.48 2.76
C THR A 33 14.16 -2.64 3.43
N GLU A 34 15.26 -2.48 2.69
CA GLU A 34 16.63 -2.53 3.22
C GLU A 34 16.83 -1.51 4.34
N ALA A 35 16.40 -0.26 4.15
CA ALA A 35 16.51 0.78 5.16
C ALA A 35 15.72 0.45 6.44
N ILE A 36 14.49 -0.09 6.31
CA ILE A 36 13.67 -0.50 7.47
C ILE A 36 14.32 -1.68 8.20
N VAL A 37 14.76 -2.70 7.46
CA VAL A 37 15.38 -3.90 8.04
C VAL A 37 16.69 -3.54 8.72
N HIS A 38 17.49 -2.66 8.13
CA HIS A 38 18.75 -2.20 8.70
C HIS A 38 18.54 -1.46 10.04
N HIS A 39 17.54 -0.57 10.12
CA HIS A 39 17.32 0.22 11.35
C HIS A 39 16.45 -0.46 12.42
N TYR A 40 15.48 -1.26 12.00
CA TYR A 40 14.41 -1.74 12.88
C TYR A 40 14.24 -3.26 12.85
N GLY A 41 14.97 -3.96 11.97
CA GLY A 41 14.90 -5.41 11.82
C GLY A 41 13.72 -5.90 10.97
N ARG A 42 13.73 -7.21 10.70
CA ARG A 42 12.75 -7.89 9.85
C ARG A 42 11.35 -7.87 10.45
N ASP A 43 11.25 -8.06 11.76
CA ASP A 43 9.98 -8.07 12.50
C ASP A 43 9.19 -6.77 12.30
N GLU A 44 9.87 -5.62 12.40
CA GLU A 44 9.23 -4.32 12.21
C GLU A 44 8.72 -4.15 10.78
N PHE A 45 9.47 -4.65 9.78
CA PHE A 45 9.00 -4.65 8.40
C PHE A 45 7.72 -5.51 8.23
N LEU A 46 7.65 -6.69 8.86
CA LEU A 46 6.43 -7.51 8.85
C LEU A 46 5.24 -6.79 9.50
N ARG A 47 5.43 -6.13 10.66
CA ARG A 47 4.38 -5.35 11.32
C ARG A 47 3.86 -4.22 10.43
N ARG A 48 4.75 -3.54 9.71
CA ARG A 48 4.39 -2.47 8.77
C ARG A 48 3.62 -2.98 7.57
N LEU A 49 4.02 -4.11 6.99
CA LEU A 49 3.26 -4.77 5.93
C LEU A 49 1.86 -5.20 6.41
N ALA A 50 1.71 -5.56 7.68
CA ALA A 50 0.41 -5.89 8.28
C ALA A 50 -0.47 -4.65 8.55
N HIS A 51 0.11 -3.44 8.55
CA HIS A 51 -0.60 -2.20 8.84
C HIS A 51 -1.18 -1.58 7.54
N PRO A 52 -2.51 -1.55 7.36
CA PRO A 52 -3.12 -1.26 6.05
C PRO A 52 -2.84 0.17 5.56
N PHE A 53 -2.90 1.15 6.46
CA PHE A 53 -2.57 2.54 6.14
C PHE A 53 -1.10 2.72 5.74
N TRP A 54 -0.18 1.97 6.38
CA TRP A 54 1.23 2.04 6.03
C TRP A 54 1.46 1.39 4.67
N PHE A 55 0.87 0.21 4.45
CA PHE A 55 0.96 -0.50 3.18
C PHE A 55 0.40 0.34 2.02
N GLN A 56 -0.72 1.05 2.24
CA GLN A 56 -1.28 1.98 1.27
C GLN A 56 -0.34 3.17 0.99
N SER A 57 0.21 3.77 2.03
CA SER A 57 1.16 4.87 1.93
C SER A 57 2.46 4.45 1.21
N PHE A 58 2.94 3.24 1.49
CA PHE A 58 4.09 2.64 0.83
C PHE A 58 3.85 2.46 -0.67
N GLY A 59 2.68 1.94 -1.05
CA GLY A 59 2.27 1.87 -2.46
C GLY A 59 2.18 3.24 -3.14
N ALA A 60 1.64 4.25 -2.43
CA ALA A 60 1.51 5.61 -2.95
C ALA A 60 2.89 6.28 -3.19
N VAL A 61 3.84 6.16 -2.25
CA VAL A 61 5.22 6.62 -2.43
C VAL A 61 5.89 5.93 -3.62
N MET A 62 5.56 4.67 -3.89
CA MET A 62 6.08 3.96 -5.05
C MET A 62 5.50 4.44 -6.39
N GLY A 63 4.62 5.44 -6.41
CA GLY A 63 4.06 6.06 -7.62
C GLY A 63 2.75 5.42 -8.11
N MET A 64 2.06 4.66 -7.25
CA MET A 64 0.71 4.20 -7.51
C MET A 64 -0.33 5.24 -7.10
N ASP A 65 -1.46 5.27 -7.80
CA ASP A 65 -2.56 6.14 -7.40
C ASP A 65 -3.06 5.76 -6.01
N TRP A 66 -3.25 6.77 -5.16
CA TRP A 66 -3.34 6.63 -3.72
C TRP A 66 -4.49 5.77 -3.20
N HIS A 67 -5.59 5.61 -3.94
CA HIS A 67 -6.74 4.77 -3.60
C HIS A 67 -6.85 3.52 -4.50
N SER A 68 -5.80 3.16 -5.25
CA SER A 68 -5.90 2.10 -6.25
C SER A 68 -5.87 0.71 -5.63
N SER A 69 -6.83 -0.15 -6.01
CA SER A 69 -6.76 -1.61 -5.79
C SER A 69 -5.56 -2.27 -6.47
N GLY A 70 -4.95 -1.59 -7.44
CA GLY A 70 -3.70 -2.01 -8.07
C GLY A 70 -2.51 -2.01 -7.11
N ILE A 71 -2.55 -1.25 -6.00
CA ILE A 71 -1.45 -1.14 -5.04
C ILE A 71 -1.02 -2.49 -4.52
N THR A 72 -1.95 -3.32 -4.04
CA THR A 72 -1.62 -4.64 -3.46
C THR A 72 -0.87 -5.51 -4.45
N THR A 73 -1.38 -5.60 -5.68
CA THR A 73 -0.75 -6.43 -6.73
C THR A 73 0.62 -5.90 -7.16
N SER A 74 0.77 -4.58 -7.19
CA SER A 74 1.96 -3.91 -7.69
C SER A 74 3.08 -3.89 -6.65
N VAL A 75 2.75 -3.63 -5.38
CA VAL A 75 3.67 -3.68 -4.24
C VAL A 75 4.17 -5.11 -4.04
N ILE A 76 3.29 -6.10 -3.92
CA ILE A 76 3.69 -7.50 -3.74
C ILE A 76 4.55 -7.99 -4.91
N GLY A 77 4.16 -7.65 -6.14
CA GLY A 77 4.97 -7.96 -7.33
C GLY A 77 6.34 -7.27 -7.33
N ALA A 78 6.40 -6.00 -6.89
CA ALA A 78 7.64 -5.24 -6.81
C ALA A 78 8.60 -5.80 -5.76
N LEU A 79 8.09 -6.10 -4.55
CA LEU A 79 8.84 -6.72 -3.47
C LEU A 79 9.33 -8.12 -3.86
N LYS A 80 8.49 -8.95 -4.48
CA LYS A 80 8.91 -10.29 -4.94
C LYS A 80 10.09 -10.21 -5.90
N ARG A 81 10.04 -9.31 -6.89
CA ARG A 81 11.17 -9.13 -7.83
C ARG A 81 12.41 -8.56 -7.17
N GLY A 82 12.23 -7.61 -6.25
CA GLY A 82 13.33 -6.84 -5.66
C GLY A 82 14.07 -7.54 -4.53
N LEU A 83 13.34 -8.27 -3.68
CA LEU A 83 13.89 -8.94 -2.51
C LEU A 83 14.42 -10.34 -2.81
N THR A 84 13.94 -11.01 -3.88
CA THR A 84 14.42 -12.37 -4.22
C THR A 84 15.95 -12.43 -4.39
N PRO A 85 16.61 -11.53 -5.14
CA PRO A 85 18.07 -11.52 -5.27
C PRO A 85 18.81 -11.24 -3.95
N LEU A 86 18.16 -10.56 -2.99
CA LEU A 86 18.73 -10.19 -1.69
C LEU A 86 18.28 -11.10 -0.55
N SER A 87 17.55 -12.17 -0.87
CA SER A 87 16.89 -13.01 0.14
C SER A 87 17.87 -13.68 1.11
N GLY A 88 19.08 -14.00 0.67
CA GLY A 88 20.13 -14.53 1.56
C GLY A 88 20.76 -13.50 2.50
N GLU A 89 20.76 -12.22 2.12
CA GLU A 89 21.31 -11.13 2.94
C GLU A 89 20.26 -10.60 3.91
N LEU A 90 19.04 -10.41 3.43
CA LEU A 90 17.94 -9.84 4.21
C LEU A 90 17.18 -10.91 4.99
N GLY A 91 17.30 -12.19 4.62
CA GLY A 91 16.53 -13.27 5.22
C GLY A 91 15.03 -13.06 5.14
N ILE A 92 14.56 -12.50 4.01
CA ILE A 92 13.15 -12.21 3.69
C ILE A 92 12.83 -12.84 2.34
N HIS A 93 11.74 -13.59 2.28
CA HIS A 93 11.26 -14.28 1.09
C HIS A 93 9.82 -13.89 0.81
N VAL A 94 9.51 -13.56 -0.44
CA VAL A 94 8.16 -13.15 -0.86
C VAL A 94 7.59 -14.19 -1.81
N CYS A 95 6.54 -14.85 -1.35
CA CYS A 95 5.85 -15.93 -2.03
C CYS A 95 4.49 -15.49 -2.57
N GLY A 96 3.98 -16.27 -3.53
CA GLY A 96 2.66 -16.06 -4.11
C GLY A 96 2.59 -14.96 -5.16
N GLY A 97 1.41 -14.38 -5.32
CA GLY A 97 1.05 -13.40 -6.35
C GLY A 97 -0.38 -13.59 -6.82
N ARG A 98 -0.65 -13.24 -8.09
CA ARG A 98 -1.97 -13.43 -8.74
C ARG A 98 -2.08 -14.79 -9.42
N GLY A 99 -3.30 -15.29 -9.54
CA GLY A 99 -3.64 -16.42 -10.43
C GLY A 99 -2.86 -17.70 -10.14
N GLN A 100 -2.00 -18.14 -11.06
CA GLN A 100 -1.22 -19.36 -10.82
C GLN A 100 -0.20 -19.18 -9.69
N HIS A 101 0.31 -17.97 -9.48
CA HIS A 101 1.31 -17.73 -8.44
C HIS A 101 0.74 -17.90 -7.03
N SER A 102 -0.51 -17.48 -6.77
CA SER A 102 -1.15 -17.71 -5.45
C SER A 102 -1.24 -19.19 -5.12
N ARG A 103 -1.57 -20.03 -6.11
CA ARG A 103 -1.66 -21.50 -5.95
C ARG A 103 -0.31 -22.18 -5.75
N LYS A 104 0.79 -21.55 -6.17
CA LYS A 104 2.16 -22.09 -6.01
C LYS A 104 2.77 -21.77 -4.63
N THR A 105 2.18 -20.84 -3.87
CA THR A 105 2.70 -20.40 -2.56
C THR A 105 3.08 -21.55 -1.62
N PRO A 106 2.26 -22.61 -1.43
CA PRO A 106 2.64 -23.73 -0.57
C PRO A 106 3.94 -24.42 -1.00
N GLY A 107 4.14 -24.61 -2.32
CA GLY A 107 5.37 -25.21 -2.85
C GLY A 107 6.58 -24.28 -2.73
N GLU A 108 6.38 -22.96 -2.92
CA GLU A 108 7.43 -21.96 -2.70
C GLU A 108 7.89 -21.98 -1.22
N LEU A 109 6.97 -22.08 -0.27
CA LEU A 109 7.28 -22.14 1.18
C LEU A 109 8.02 -23.41 1.59
N ILE A 110 7.65 -24.57 1.04
CA ILE A 110 8.37 -25.83 1.26
C ILE A 110 9.80 -25.71 0.75
N ALA A 111 9.99 -25.24 -0.49
CA ALA A 111 11.31 -25.10 -1.08
C ALA A 111 12.23 -24.11 -0.33
N ILE A 112 11.66 -23.04 0.23
CA ILE A 112 12.42 -22.12 1.09
C ILE A 112 12.76 -22.79 2.43
N GLY A 113 11.81 -23.51 3.03
CA GLY A 113 12.04 -24.27 4.27
C GLY A 113 13.17 -25.28 4.13
N ASP A 114 13.21 -26.03 3.02
CA ASP A 114 14.28 -26.99 2.71
C ASP A 114 15.65 -26.32 2.61
N ARG A 115 15.70 -25.07 2.12
CA ARG A 115 16.95 -24.30 1.96
C ARG A 115 17.42 -23.62 3.24
N ILE A 116 16.49 -23.09 4.03
CA ILE A 116 16.79 -22.24 5.20
C ILE A 116 16.78 -23.02 6.52
N GLY A 117 16.00 -24.10 6.60
CA GLY A 117 15.94 -24.97 7.79
C GLY A 117 14.71 -24.79 8.68
N PHE A 118 13.66 -24.08 8.23
CA PHE A 118 12.37 -24.02 8.94
C PHE A 118 11.35 -25.02 8.41
N ASN A 119 10.28 -25.28 9.17
CA ASN A 119 9.22 -26.21 8.76
C ASN A 119 8.32 -25.61 7.65
N GLY A 120 8.72 -25.79 6.39
CA GLY A 120 8.00 -25.30 5.22
C GLY A 120 6.61 -25.93 5.05
N ALA A 121 6.38 -27.16 5.51
CA ALA A 121 5.08 -27.82 5.47
C ALA A 121 4.06 -27.14 6.39
N ALA A 122 4.46 -26.79 7.62
CA ALA A 122 3.61 -26.05 8.55
C ALA A 122 3.24 -24.66 8.00
N LEU A 123 4.17 -23.97 7.34
CA LEU A 123 3.88 -22.68 6.69
C LEU A 123 3.00 -22.84 5.45
N ALA A 124 3.16 -23.92 4.69
CA ALA A 124 2.27 -24.26 3.59
C ALA A 124 0.83 -24.48 4.07
N ASP A 125 0.63 -25.14 5.20
CA ASP A 125 -0.68 -25.31 5.80
C ASP A 125 -1.24 -23.99 6.35
N ALA A 126 -0.40 -23.16 7.00
CA ALA A 126 -0.79 -21.80 7.41
C ALA A 126 -1.24 -20.95 6.21
N SER A 127 -0.51 -20.99 5.09
CA SER A 127 -0.87 -20.30 3.84
C SER A 127 -2.23 -20.75 3.32
N ARG A 128 -2.51 -22.07 3.30
CA ARG A 128 -3.82 -22.60 2.89
C ARG A 128 -4.94 -22.18 3.85
N LEU A 129 -4.70 -22.25 5.15
CA LEU A 129 -5.67 -21.84 6.17
C LEU A 129 -6.02 -20.36 6.03
N VAL A 130 -5.03 -19.49 5.92
CA VAL A 130 -5.24 -18.05 5.69
C VAL A 130 -6.07 -17.80 4.43
N ALA A 131 -5.75 -18.46 3.31
CA ALA A 131 -6.54 -18.35 2.09
C ALA A 131 -7.98 -18.87 2.26
N LYS A 132 -8.19 -19.95 3.02
CA LYS A 132 -9.52 -20.53 3.28
C LYS A 132 -10.35 -19.69 4.25
N VAL A 133 -9.73 -19.09 5.25
CA VAL A 133 -10.43 -18.18 6.16
C VAL A 133 -10.99 -16.99 5.38
N ASP A 134 -10.16 -16.36 4.56
CA ASP A 134 -10.55 -15.15 3.81
C ASP A 134 -11.52 -15.42 2.65
N SER A 135 -11.62 -16.67 2.18
CA SER A 135 -12.52 -17.04 1.07
C SER A 135 -13.78 -17.79 1.50
N ALA A 136 -13.78 -18.49 2.64
CA ALA A 136 -14.88 -19.37 3.05
C ALA A 136 -15.43 -19.08 4.45
N ALA A 137 -14.57 -18.66 5.40
CA ALA A 137 -15.02 -18.32 6.75
C ALA A 137 -15.53 -16.87 6.85
N VAL A 138 -14.94 -15.96 6.07
CA VAL A 138 -15.42 -14.58 5.89
C VAL A 138 -16.25 -14.54 4.60
N GLN A 139 -17.56 -14.66 4.72
CA GLN A 139 -18.50 -14.68 3.58
C GLN A 139 -19.02 -13.27 3.30
N ASP A 140 -18.17 -12.47 2.66
CA ASP A 140 -18.41 -11.06 2.35
C ASP A 140 -18.52 -10.80 0.83
N GLY A 141 -18.70 -11.86 0.05
CA GLY A 141 -18.85 -11.79 -1.40
C GLY A 141 -17.62 -11.27 -2.15
N PHE A 142 -16.41 -11.33 -1.57
CA PHE A 142 -15.17 -11.07 -2.31
C PHE A 142 -14.43 -12.36 -2.64
N ASP A 143 -14.21 -12.61 -3.92
CA ASP A 143 -13.43 -13.75 -4.38
C ASP A 143 -11.94 -13.45 -4.32
N LEU A 144 -11.17 -14.36 -3.71
CA LEU A 144 -9.73 -14.19 -3.53
C LEU A 144 -9.01 -14.11 -4.89
N TYR A 145 -8.33 -12.98 -5.13
CA TYR A 145 -7.67 -12.64 -6.38
C TYR A 145 -6.13 -12.67 -6.28
N LEU A 146 -5.58 -12.28 -5.14
CA LEU A 146 -4.15 -12.28 -4.86
C LEU A 146 -3.86 -12.85 -3.47
N HIS A 147 -2.80 -13.64 -3.39
CA HIS A 147 -2.24 -14.14 -2.14
C HIS A 147 -0.75 -13.80 -2.11
N GLY A 148 -0.34 -12.86 -1.25
CA GLY A 148 1.07 -12.53 -1.02
C GLY A 148 1.50 -12.99 0.37
N PHE A 149 2.46 -13.90 0.45
CA PHE A 149 2.97 -14.45 1.71
C PHE A 149 4.43 -14.06 1.87
N ILE A 150 4.77 -13.26 2.88
CA ILE A 150 6.14 -12.83 3.16
C ILE A 150 6.62 -13.54 4.41
N VAL A 151 7.75 -14.23 4.32
CA VAL A 151 8.33 -15.04 5.40
C VAL A 151 9.80 -14.68 5.63
N THR A 152 10.22 -14.72 6.88
CA THR A 152 11.61 -14.51 7.30
C THR A 152 12.30 -15.83 7.60
N ASP A 153 13.63 -15.85 7.69
CA ASP A 153 14.36 -17.08 8.05
C ASP A 153 14.00 -17.61 9.45
N ASP A 154 13.51 -16.75 10.34
CA ASP A 154 13.02 -17.12 11.67
C ASP A 154 11.58 -17.68 11.65
N ALA A 155 11.05 -18.00 10.45
CA ALA A 155 9.69 -18.47 10.21
C ALA A 155 8.57 -17.50 10.64
N LYS A 156 8.88 -16.24 10.98
CA LYS A 156 7.88 -15.19 11.15
C LYS A 156 7.38 -14.73 9.79
N TRP A 157 6.08 -14.50 9.69
CA TRP A 157 5.43 -14.17 8.43
C TRP A 157 4.32 -13.13 8.57
N VAL A 158 4.01 -12.52 7.42
CA VAL A 158 2.85 -11.64 7.18
C VAL A 158 2.20 -12.08 5.87
N VAL A 159 0.87 -12.10 5.82
CA VAL A 159 0.12 -12.34 4.57
C VAL A 159 -0.67 -11.09 4.23
N VAL A 160 -0.57 -10.65 2.98
CA VAL A 160 -1.42 -9.61 2.40
C VAL A 160 -2.19 -10.24 1.24
N GLN A 161 -3.49 -10.41 1.44
CA GLN A 161 -4.41 -10.97 0.45
C GLN A 161 -5.27 -9.88 -0.17
N GLN A 162 -5.79 -10.10 -1.37
CA GLN A 162 -6.81 -9.24 -1.96
C GLN A 162 -7.93 -10.09 -2.56
N GLY A 163 -9.15 -9.88 -2.10
CA GLY A 163 -10.39 -10.32 -2.75
C GLY A 163 -10.96 -9.25 -3.68
N MET A 164 -11.76 -9.66 -4.65
CA MET A 164 -12.47 -8.77 -5.57
C MET A 164 -13.96 -9.13 -5.61
N ASN A 165 -14.79 -8.10 -5.73
CA ASN A 165 -16.21 -8.25 -6.01
C ASN A 165 -16.50 -7.58 -7.36
N GLY A 166 -16.82 -8.38 -8.37
CA GLY A 166 -17.07 -7.91 -9.74
C GLY A 166 -18.28 -7.00 -9.83
N ASP A 167 -19.39 -7.39 -9.20
CA ASP A 167 -20.66 -6.66 -9.24
C ASP A 167 -20.55 -5.25 -8.64
N ARG A 168 -19.80 -5.12 -7.53
CA ARG A 168 -19.59 -3.86 -6.83
C ARG A 168 -18.40 -3.07 -7.34
N ARG A 169 -17.60 -3.65 -8.25
CA ARG A 169 -16.34 -3.11 -8.74
C ARG A 169 -15.39 -2.65 -7.62
N GLN A 170 -15.28 -3.47 -6.57
CA GLN A 170 -14.45 -3.19 -5.39
C GLN A 170 -13.42 -4.30 -5.15
N ALA A 171 -12.31 -3.93 -4.51
CA ALA A 171 -11.37 -4.86 -3.93
C ALA A 171 -11.33 -4.70 -2.40
N ARG A 172 -11.08 -5.83 -1.73
CA ARG A 172 -10.90 -5.94 -0.29
C ARG A 172 -9.55 -6.59 -0.01
N ARG A 173 -8.70 -5.91 0.74
CA ARG A 173 -7.40 -6.41 1.23
C ARG A 173 -7.51 -7.04 2.63
N TYR A 174 -6.82 -8.14 2.86
CA TYR A 174 -6.76 -8.78 4.18
C TYR A 174 -5.32 -8.83 4.63
N HIS A 175 -5.03 -8.44 5.86
CA HIS A 175 -3.70 -8.52 6.44
C HIS A 175 -3.68 -9.47 7.64
N TRP A 176 -2.67 -10.32 7.65
CA TRP A 176 -2.41 -11.28 8.71
C TRP A 176 -0.97 -11.13 9.16
N LEU A 177 -0.73 -11.25 10.46
CA LEU A 177 0.59 -11.23 11.05
C LEU A 177 0.73 -12.44 11.98
N SER A 178 1.83 -13.17 11.86
CA SER A 178 2.13 -14.33 12.71
C SER A 178 2.39 -13.95 14.19
N GLU A 179 2.92 -12.76 14.43
CA GLU A 179 3.18 -12.26 15.79
C GLU A 179 1.89 -12.15 16.60
N GLY A 180 1.79 -12.92 17.68
CA GLY A 180 0.61 -12.95 18.55
C GLY A 180 -0.59 -13.68 17.96
N LEU A 181 -0.42 -14.47 16.88
CA LEU A 181 -1.48 -15.30 16.32
C LEU A 181 -1.65 -16.57 17.13
N GLU A 182 -2.73 -16.65 17.91
CA GLU A 182 -3.06 -17.83 18.72
C GLU A 182 -3.99 -18.81 18.01
N SER A 183 -4.77 -18.34 17.02
CA SER A 183 -5.76 -19.13 16.30
C SER A 183 -6.04 -18.54 14.92
N PHE A 184 -6.32 -19.39 13.93
CA PHE A 184 -6.72 -18.98 12.57
C PHE A 184 -8.21 -18.67 12.44
N VAL A 185 -9.02 -18.90 13.47
CA VAL A 185 -10.49 -18.75 13.42
C VAL A 185 -11.06 -18.00 14.63
N ASP A 186 -10.19 -17.31 15.38
CA ASP A 186 -10.58 -16.53 16.57
C ASP A 186 -10.18 -15.06 16.42
N SER A 187 -10.90 -14.35 15.55
CA SER A 187 -10.62 -12.97 15.13
C SER A 187 -9.15 -12.77 14.72
N PRO A 188 -8.66 -13.54 13.73
CA PRO A 188 -7.23 -13.73 13.50
C PRO A 188 -6.58 -12.62 12.65
N HIS A 189 -7.39 -11.81 11.97
CA HIS A 189 -6.93 -10.78 11.07
C HIS A 189 -6.30 -9.62 11.84
N ALA A 190 -5.13 -9.18 11.38
CA ALA A 190 -4.62 -7.87 11.77
C ALA A 190 -5.51 -6.76 11.18
N ALA A 191 -5.98 -6.94 9.94
CA ALA A 191 -6.83 -5.97 9.24
C ALA A 191 -7.75 -6.63 8.18
N ILE A 192 -9.01 -6.16 8.05
CA ILE A 192 -9.94 -6.54 6.95
C ILE A 192 -10.54 -5.31 6.27
N GLU A 193 -10.09 -5.04 5.06
CA GLU A 193 -10.32 -3.86 4.22
C GLU A 193 -11.65 -3.92 3.43
N GLY A 194 -12.74 -3.26 3.84
CA GLY A 194 -14.09 -3.55 3.32
C GLY A 194 -15.24 -2.55 3.50
N ARG A 195 -15.96 -2.12 2.44
CA ARG A 195 -17.09 -1.19 2.62
C ARG A 195 -18.12 -1.99 3.39
N GLY A 196 -18.70 -1.42 4.44
CA GLY A 196 -19.70 -2.09 5.26
C GLY A 196 -20.81 -2.66 4.37
N GLN A 197 -20.90 -3.99 4.28
CA GLN A 197 -21.78 -4.67 3.34
C GLN A 197 -23.15 -5.02 3.93
N GLY A 198 -23.50 -4.45 5.09
CA GLY A 198 -24.61 -4.94 5.90
C GLY A 198 -24.19 -6.15 6.73
N LYS A 199 -25.10 -7.11 6.95
CA LYS A 199 -24.83 -8.32 7.73
C LYS A 199 -24.11 -9.35 6.87
N ILE A 200 -22.87 -9.68 7.24
CA ILE A 200 -22.08 -10.76 6.65
C ILE A 200 -22.00 -11.94 7.62
N ILE A 201 -21.72 -13.13 7.11
CA ILE A 201 -21.35 -14.28 7.94
C ILE A 201 -19.83 -14.26 8.10
N ASN A 202 -19.37 -14.10 9.34
CA ASN A 202 -17.95 -14.18 9.70
C ASN A 202 -17.74 -15.30 10.72
N LEU A 203 -17.47 -16.51 10.22
CA LEU A 203 -17.14 -17.66 11.04
C LEU A 203 -15.72 -17.57 11.63
N ALA A 204 -14.88 -16.64 11.18
CA ALA A 204 -13.57 -16.39 11.76
C ALA A 204 -13.63 -15.49 13.00
N ASP A 205 -14.79 -14.89 13.33
CA ASP A 205 -14.96 -14.06 14.52
C ASP A 205 -14.95 -14.92 15.80
N ARG A 206 -14.38 -14.41 16.89
CA ARG A 206 -14.41 -15.06 18.20
C ARG A 206 -15.82 -15.48 18.64
N ARG A 207 -16.80 -14.62 18.40
CA ARG A 207 -18.20 -14.83 18.78
C ARG A 207 -18.84 -15.99 18.01
N ALA A 208 -18.28 -16.38 16.87
CA ALA A 208 -18.75 -17.51 16.09
C ALA A 208 -18.27 -18.87 16.64
N ALA A 209 -17.51 -18.92 17.75
CA ALA A 209 -16.99 -20.18 18.32
C ALA A 209 -18.08 -21.24 18.55
N ARG A 210 -19.20 -20.86 19.16
CA ARG A 210 -20.33 -21.77 19.37
C ARG A 210 -20.96 -22.22 18.05
N SER A 211 -21.07 -21.31 17.08
CA SER A 211 -21.58 -21.63 15.74
C SER A 211 -20.69 -22.63 15.02
N ARG A 212 -19.36 -22.44 15.06
CA ARG A 212 -18.39 -23.38 14.48
C ARG A 212 -18.48 -24.77 15.12
N ALA A 213 -18.51 -24.84 16.45
CA ALA A 213 -18.64 -26.11 17.18
C ALA A 213 -19.93 -26.83 16.77
N SER A 214 -21.08 -26.13 16.81
CA SER A 214 -22.35 -26.72 16.40
C SER A 214 -22.39 -27.15 14.93
N GLN A 215 -21.72 -26.45 14.02
CA GLN A 215 -21.61 -26.89 12.61
C GLN A 215 -20.87 -28.22 12.47
N VAL A 216 -19.79 -28.40 13.23
CA VAL A 216 -19.03 -29.67 13.26
C VAL A 216 -19.89 -30.77 13.88
N ASP A 217 -20.54 -30.49 15.01
CA ASP A 217 -21.42 -31.45 15.70
C ASP A 217 -22.57 -31.91 14.78
N LEU A 218 -23.20 -30.97 14.07
CA LEU A 218 -24.27 -31.27 13.12
C LEU A 218 -23.76 -32.11 11.94
N LEU A 219 -22.58 -31.78 11.39
CA LEU A 219 -21.97 -32.58 10.33
C LEU A 219 -21.65 -34.00 10.82
N SER A 220 -21.13 -34.15 12.03
CA SER A 220 -20.86 -35.45 12.64
C SER A 220 -22.14 -36.24 12.93
N ALA A 221 -23.22 -35.58 13.34
CA ALA A 221 -24.47 -36.23 13.69
C ALA A 221 -25.31 -36.66 12.47
N PHE A 222 -25.39 -35.80 11.44
CA PHE A 222 -26.29 -36.00 10.30
C PHE A 222 -25.58 -36.45 9.02
N GLY A 223 -24.27 -36.25 8.92
CA GLY A 223 -23.53 -36.39 7.68
C GLY A 223 -23.94 -35.36 6.61
N PRO A 224 -23.23 -35.31 5.47
CA PRO A 224 -23.50 -34.34 4.40
C PRO A 224 -24.93 -34.45 3.83
N ASP A 225 -25.39 -35.67 3.54
CA ASP A 225 -26.71 -35.89 2.95
C ASP A 225 -27.85 -35.61 3.93
N GLY A 226 -27.62 -35.86 5.23
CA GLY A 226 -28.59 -35.52 6.28
C GLY A 226 -28.73 -34.00 6.43
N LEU A 227 -27.62 -33.27 6.39
CA LEU A 227 -27.63 -31.80 6.42
C LEU A 227 -28.37 -31.20 5.22
N VAL A 228 -28.16 -31.73 4.01
CA VAL A 228 -28.87 -31.26 2.81
C VAL A 228 -30.39 -31.43 2.96
N ARG A 229 -30.84 -32.56 3.54
CA ARG A 229 -32.26 -32.79 3.84
C ARG A 229 -32.81 -31.79 4.86
N GLU A 230 -32.07 -31.55 5.95
CA GLU A 230 -32.46 -30.58 6.98
C GLU A 230 -32.55 -29.15 6.43
N VAL A 231 -31.57 -28.72 5.62
CA VAL A 231 -31.57 -27.40 4.98
C VAL A 231 -32.76 -27.26 4.03
N ALA A 232 -33.05 -28.26 3.20
CA ALA A 232 -34.21 -28.26 2.32
C ALA A 232 -35.54 -28.13 3.09
N MET A 233 -35.63 -28.72 4.29
CA MET A 233 -36.80 -28.55 5.17
C MET A 233 -36.87 -27.15 5.78
N ILE A 234 -35.74 -26.53 6.14
CA ILE A 234 -35.70 -25.17 6.72
C ILE A 234 -36.02 -24.10 5.67
N GLU A 235 -35.47 -24.21 4.46
CA GLU A 235 -35.71 -23.26 3.36
C GLU A 235 -37.18 -23.24 2.93
N SER A 236 -37.93 -24.30 3.19
CA SER A 236 -39.39 -24.36 2.98
C SER A 236 -40.21 -23.53 3.99
N ARG A 237 -39.60 -22.95 5.04
CA ARG A 237 -40.31 -22.30 6.17
C ARG A 237 -40.13 -20.78 6.30
N GLY A 238 -39.45 -20.11 5.36
CA GLY A 238 -39.33 -18.64 5.33
C GLY A 238 -38.43 -18.03 6.44
N PRO A 239 -38.04 -16.74 6.34
CA PRO A 239 -36.90 -16.22 7.10
C PRO A 239 -37.26 -15.71 8.52
N ALA A 240 -36.33 -15.93 9.47
CA ALA A 240 -36.42 -15.44 10.85
C ALA A 240 -35.70 -14.09 11.06
N LEU A 241 -36.21 -13.32 12.05
CA LEU A 241 -35.81 -11.96 12.40
C LEU A 241 -34.40 -11.86 13.03
N ALA A 242 -33.80 -10.68 12.86
CA ALA A 242 -32.37 -10.47 13.02
C ALA A 242 -31.97 -9.71 14.31
N ALA A 243 -30.89 -10.16 14.96
CA ALA A 243 -30.30 -9.58 16.19
C ALA A 243 -29.33 -8.39 15.91
N PRO A 244 -28.95 -7.58 16.93
CA PRO A 244 -28.37 -6.25 16.75
C PRO A 244 -26.85 -6.21 16.49
N ALA A 245 -26.37 -4.99 16.20
CA ALA A 245 -25.15 -4.62 15.48
C ALA A 245 -23.80 -4.81 16.23
N GLN A 246 -22.73 -4.94 15.44
CA GLN A 246 -21.35 -5.20 15.86
C GLN A 246 -20.54 -3.93 16.13
N LEU A 247 -19.58 -4.02 17.08
CA LEU A 247 -18.59 -3.00 17.39
C LEU A 247 -17.45 -2.96 16.35
N ILE A 248 -16.93 -1.75 16.13
CA ILE A 248 -16.11 -1.34 14.97
C ILE A 248 -14.60 -1.50 15.26
N LEU A 249 -13.90 -2.25 14.40
CA LEU A 249 -12.43 -2.22 14.26
C LEU A 249 -12.01 -0.93 13.53
N PRO A 250 -10.76 -0.42 13.68
CA PRO A 250 -10.36 0.85 13.07
C PRO A 250 -10.50 0.77 11.56
N HIS A 251 -11.33 1.64 10.94
CA HIS A 251 -11.77 1.47 9.55
C HIS A 251 -11.21 2.51 8.58
N LEU A 252 -10.45 2.11 7.55
CA LEU A 252 -10.14 2.99 6.42
C LEU A 252 -11.16 2.65 5.33
N VAL A 253 -11.56 3.66 4.57
CA VAL A 253 -12.39 3.49 3.38
C VAL A 253 -11.78 4.44 2.39
N MET A 254 -11.14 3.93 1.35
CA MET A 254 -10.70 4.82 0.30
C MET A 254 -11.92 5.28 -0.48
N PRO A 255 -11.99 6.57 -0.81
CA PRO A 255 -13.12 7.10 -1.53
C PRO A 255 -13.17 6.55 -2.95
N ALA A 256 -14.34 6.65 -3.56
CA ALA A 256 -14.55 6.28 -4.95
C ALA A 256 -13.98 7.33 -5.93
N HIS A 257 -13.65 8.54 -5.44
CA HIS A 257 -13.16 9.63 -6.27
C HIS A 257 -11.66 9.49 -6.55
N HIS A 258 -11.26 9.89 -7.76
CA HIS A 258 -9.89 9.71 -8.21
C HIS A 258 -8.93 10.84 -7.78
N ASP A 259 -9.46 12.06 -7.68
CA ASP A 259 -8.73 13.25 -7.32
C ASP A 259 -8.26 13.24 -5.86
N VAL A 260 -7.04 13.70 -5.58
CA VAL A 260 -6.62 13.92 -4.18
C VAL A 260 -7.22 15.24 -3.72
N ARG A 261 -8.04 15.20 -2.66
CA ARG A 261 -8.65 16.40 -2.07
C ARG A 261 -7.97 16.79 -0.78
N GLU A 262 -8.15 18.04 -0.35
CA GLU A 262 -7.62 18.52 0.93
C GLU A 262 -8.16 17.72 2.12
N SER A 263 -9.40 17.22 2.04
CA SER A 263 -9.99 16.33 3.05
C SER A 263 -9.25 14.99 3.19
N ASP A 264 -8.50 14.58 2.16
CA ASP A 264 -7.79 13.30 2.11
C ASP A 264 -6.34 13.42 2.62
N VAL A 265 -5.88 14.66 2.89
CA VAL A 265 -4.48 14.99 3.18
C VAL A 265 -4.36 15.78 4.47
N ASN A 266 -3.49 15.35 5.39
CA ASN A 266 -3.14 16.21 6.52
C ASN A 266 -2.21 17.34 6.03
N MET A 267 -2.79 18.49 5.70
CA MET A 267 -2.07 19.63 5.12
C MET A 267 -0.94 20.14 6.02
N ARG A 268 -1.13 20.13 7.34
CA ARG A 268 -0.10 20.55 8.30
C ARG A 268 1.15 19.67 8.22
N ARG A 269 0.96 18.34 8.14
CA ARG A 269 2.06 17.38 7.97
C ARG A 269 2.69 17.48 6.58
N LEU A 270 1.89 17.72 5.55
CA LEU A 270 2.40 17.93 4.19
C LEU A 270 3.31 19.16 4.14
N HIS A 271 2.85 20.30 4.67
CA HIS A 271 3.65 21.52 4.75
C HIS A 271 4.91 21.28 5.58
N ALA A 272 4.84 20.49 6.65
CA ALA A 272 6.00 20.11 7.46
C ALA A 272 7.06 19.35 6.66
N ASN A 273 6.64 18.36 5.85
CA ASN A 273 7.55 17.62 4.97
C ASN A 273 8.19 18.53 3.92
N PHE A 274 7.43 19.49 3.38
CA PHE A 274 7.95 20.47 2.41
C PHE A 274 8.86 21.51 3.05
N ALA A 275 8.59 21.91 4.28
CA ALA A 275 9.38 22.87 5.03
C ALA A 275 10.70 22.27 5.49
N ALA A 276 10.68 21.03 5.99
CA ALA A 276 11.91 20.29 6.30
C ALA A 276 12.80 20.14 5.06
N ALA A 277 12.20 20.02 3.87
CA ALA A 277 12.92 20.00 2.62
C ALA A 277 13.52 21.37 2.22
N ALA A 278 12.85 22.47 2.57
CA ALA A 278 13.25 23.82 2.21
C ALA A 278 14.28 24.45 3.19
N ASP A 279 14.15 24.15 4.48
CA ASP A 279 14.88 24.84 5.55
C ASP A 279 16.31 24.31 5.78
N ARG A 280 16.78 23.40 4.91
CA ARG A 280 18.02 22.62 5.04
C ARG A 280 18.05 21.85 6.38
N GLY A 281 18.03 20.52 6.29
CA GLY A 281 18.14 19.64 7.46
C GLY A 281 19.43 19.87 8.28
N PRO A 282 19.69 19.04 9.31
CA PRO A 282 20.90 19.16 10.14
C PRO A 282 22.20 19.16 9.32
N LYS A 283 23.33 19.56 9.91
CA LYS A 283 24.61 19.87 9.22
C LYS A 283 25.06 18.85 8.14
N ASP A 284 24.76 17.58 8.31
CA ASP A 284 25.00 16.48 7.35
C ASP A 284 24.06 16.44 6.12
N PHE A 285 22.93 17.14 6.17
CA PHE A 285 22.01 17.30 5.04
C PHE A 285 22.64 18.12 3.91
N GLU A 286 23.68 18.92 4.21
CA GLU A 286 24.51 19.56 3.20
C GLU A 286 25.15 18.53 2.27
N GLU A 287 25.62 17.40 2.78
CA GLU A 287 26.19 16.33 1.96
C GLU A 287 25.16 15.71 1.02
N LEU A 288 23.92 15.54 1.50
CA LEU A 288 22.80 15.07 0.68
C LEU A 288 22.42 16.08 -0.42
N LEU A 289 22.47 17.38 -0.11
CA LEU A 289 22.21 18.46 -1.06
C LEU A 289 23.34 18.65 -2.07
N LEU A 290 24.58 18.29 -1.69
CA LEU A 290 25.75 18.32 -2.57
C LEU A 290 25.75 17.16 -3.57
N VAL A 291 24.88 16.15 -3.41
CA VAL A 291 24.68 15.11 -4.43
C VAL A 291 24.18 15.76 -5.73
N PRO A 292 24.95 15.69 -6.83
CA PRO A 292 24.57 16.34 -8.08
C PRO A 292 23.25 15.78 -8.62
N GLY A 293 22.24 16.65 -8.79
CA GLY A 293 20.90 16.28 -9.24
C GLY A 293 19.82 16.39 -8.16
N VAL A 294 20.21 16.45 -6.88
CA VAL A 294 19.28 16.65 -5.76
C VAL A 294 18.81 18.10 -5.69
N GLY A 295 17.65 18.35 -6.29
CA GLY A 295 16.93 19.62 -6.16
C GLY A 295 15.87 19.60 -5.07
N ALA A 296 15.29 20.77 -4.77
CA ALA A 296 14.24 20.93 -3.76
C ALA A 296 13.07 19.94 -3.92
N ARG A 297 12.71 19.58 -5.15
CA ARG A 297 11.61 18.63 -5.43
C ARG A 297 11.96 17.18 -5.06
N THR A 298 13.22 16.78 -5.25
CA THR A 298 13.75 15.48 -4.80
C THR A 298 13.75 15.42 -3.28
N VAL A 299 14.17 16.50 -2.61
CA VAL A 299 14.14 16.54 -1.15
C VAL A 299 12.71 16.41 -0.59
N LYS A 300 11.72 17.07 -1.20
CA LYS A 300 10.31 16.90 -0.82
C LYS A 300 9.86 15.43 -0.91
N ALA A 301 10.29 14.69 -1.93
CA ALA A 301 10.00 13.27 -2.07
C ALA A 301 10.71 12.44 -0.98
N LEU A 302 11.98 12.74 -0.71
CA LEU A 302 12.78 12.09 0.34
C LEU A 302 12.18 12.31 1.74
N ALA A 303 11.59 13.47 2.03
CA ALA A 303 10.93 13.72 3.32
C ALA A 303 9.72 12.78 3.55
N MET A 304 8.93 12.51 2.50
CA MET A 304 7.83 11.55 2.58
C MET A 304 8.33 10.10 2.68
N ILE A 305 9.41 9.74 1.97
CA ILE A 305 10.05 8.42 2.12
C ILE A 305 10.61 8.23 3.52
N ALA A 306 11.29 9.24 4.06
CA ALA A 306 11.82 9.23 5.42
C ALA A 306 10.71 8.96 6.43
N GLU A 307 9.53 9.57 6.27
CA GLU A 307 8.38 9.27 7.13
C GLU A 307 7.83 7.85 6.90
N VAL A 308 7.86 7.28 5.68
CA VAL A 308 7.54 5.85 5.46
C VAL A 308 8.54 4.92 6.15
N VAL A 309 9.83 5.30 6.23
CA VAL A 309 10.89 4.51 6.87
C VAL A 309 10.89 4.68 8.39
N HIS A 310 10.65 5.87 8.94
CA HIS A 310 10.84 6.18 10.36
C HIS A 310 9.54 6.53 11.12
N GLY A 311 8.44 6.73 10.41
CA GLY A 311 7.14 7.12 10.96
C GLY A 311 6.49 6.04 11.82
N THR A 312 5.83 6.46 12.88
CA THR A 312 4.98 5.59 13.72
C THR A 312 3.60 5.37 13.08
N PRO A 313 2.87 4.29 13.40
CA PRO A 313 1.58 3.95 12.75
C PRO A 313 0.55 5.09 12.65
N CYS A 314 0.46 5.97 13.66
CA CYS A 314 -0.45 7.13 13.68
C CYS A 314 -0.18 8.20 12.61
N ARG A 315 0.96 8.11 11.91
CA ARG A 315 1.36 9.07 10.86
C ARG A 315 0.80 8.74 9.48
N PHE A 316 0.24 7.54 9.33
CA PHE A 316 -0.24 7.03 8.05
C PHE A 316 -1.76 7.13 7.89
N SER A 317 -2.46 7.82 8.80
CA SER A 317 -3.92 8.02 8.74
C SER A 317 -4.42 8.68 7.45
N ASP A 318 -3.54 9.34 6.70
CA ASP A 318 -3.79 10.05 5.45
C ASP A 318 -2.91 9.52 4.28
N PRO A 319 -3.13 8.30 3.77
CA PRO A 319 -2.29 7.70 2.72
C PRO A 319 -2.18 8.54 1.44
N ALA A 320 -3.19 9.38 1.14
CA ALA A 320 -3.20 10.26 -0.02
C ALA A 320 -2.01 11.22 -0.03
N ARG A 321 -1.57 11.69 1.14
CA ARG A 321 -0.42 12.61 1.28
C ARG A 321 0.85 12.05 0.63
N PHE A 322 1.07 10.75 0.76
CA PHE A 322 2.27 10.09 0.27
C PHE A 322 2.33 9.97 -1.25
N SER A 323 1.20 10.10 -1.95
CA SER A 323 1.19 10.19 -3.42
C SER A 323 1.79 11.48 -3.95
N LEU A 324 1.95 12.51 -3.11
CA LEU A 324 2.66 13.74 -3.50
C LEU A 324 4.18 13.53 -3.62
N ALA A 325 4.72 12.39 -3.19
CA ALA A 325 6.14 12.07 -3.37
C ALA A 325 6.48 11.93 -4.86
N HIS A 326 5.73 11.08 -5.57
CA HIS A 326 6.04 10.69 -6.95
C HIS A 326 4.80 10.68 -7.87
N GLY A 327 3.69 11.27 -7.46
CA GLY A 327 2.46 11.30 -8.25
C GLY A 327 1.80 9.92 -8.36
N GLY A 328 1.01 9.75 -9.42
CA GLY A 328 0.31 8.50 -9.71
C GLY A 328 0.41 8.12 -11.18
N LYS A 329 0.35 6.82 -11.46
CA LYS A 329 0.38 6.29 -12.83
C LYS A 329 -0.77 6.83 -13.70
N ASP A 330 -1.91 7.16 -13.10
CA ASP A 330 -3.10 7.68 -13.78
C ASP A 330 -3.20 9.22 -13.64
N ARG A 331 -2.10 9.88 -13.24
CA ARG A 331 -2.00 11.34 -12.99
C ARG A 331 -2.72 11.81 -11.73
N HIS A 332 -2.95 10.94 -10.75
CA HIS A 332 -3.56 11.32 -9.48
C HIS A 332 -2.53 11.21 -8.34
N PRO A 333 -2.09 12.33 -7.75
CA PRO A 333 -2.54 13.71 -7.97
C PRO A 333 -1.96 14.40 -9.21
N PHE A 334 -0.81 13.92 -9.71
CA PHE A 334 -0.15 14.41 -10.92
C PHE A 334 0.67 13.28 -11.58
N PRO A 335 1.14 13.45 -12.83
CA PRO A 335 1.92 12.44 -13.56
C PRO A 335 3.26 12.14 -12.88
N VAL A 336 3.77 10.92 -13.00
CA VAL A 336 5.00 10.50 -12.31
C VAL A 336 6.21 11.32 -12.81
N PRO A 337 6.91 12.09 -11.96
CA PRO A 337 8.05 12.91 -12.36
C PRO A 337 9.32 12.05 -12.43
N LEU A 338 9.59 11.42 -13.58
CA LEU A 338 10.62 10.37 -13.70
C LEU A 338 12.02 10.81 -13.28
N LYS A 339 12.43 12.05 -13.59
CA LYS A 339 13.76 12.56 -13.21
C LYS A 339 13.89 12.66 -11.68
N VAL A 340 12.86 13.15 -11.01
CA VAL A 340 12.81 13.26 -9.54
C VAL A 340 12.78 11.86 -8.91
N TYR A 341 12.02 10.94 -9.49
CA TYR A 341 11.94 9.55 -9.03
C TYR A 341 13.33 8.88 -9.12
N ASP A 342 13.98 8.94 -10.29
CA ASP A 342 15.30 8.32 -10.48
C ASP A 342 16.34 8.90 -9.53
N GLU A 343 16.31 10.22 -9.30
CA GLU A 343 17.21 10.86 -8.33
C GLU A 343 16.93 10.42 -6.89
N THR A 344 15.66 10.28 -6.53
CA THR A 344 15.25 9.76 -5.22
C THR A 344 15.79 8.34 -5.01
N ILE A 345 15.73 7.49 -6.04
CA ILE A 345 16.30 6.13 -5.99
C ILE A 345 17.82 6.19 -5.82
N ASN A 346 18.51 7.06 -6.55
CA ASN A 346 19.97 7.18 -6.47
C ASN A 346 20.42 7.59 -5.06
N VAL A 347 19.74 8.57 -4.47
CA VAL A 347 20.00 9.01 -3.09
C VAL A 347 19.74 7.89 -2.09
N MET A 348 18.58 7.23 -2.17
CA MET A 348 18.25 6.10 -1.29
C MET A 348 19.27 4.96 -1.43
N LYS A 349 19.73 4.69 -2.66
CA LYS A 349 20.73 3.66 -2.94
C LYS A 349 22.07 3.98 -2.28
N SER A 350 22.57 5.21 -2.46
CA SER A 350 23.79 5.66 -1.79
C SER A 350 23.67 5.49 -0.26
N ALA A 351 22.58 5.98 0.33
CA ALA A 351 22.37 5.92 1.76
C ALA A 351 22.40 4.49 2.29
N VAL A 352 21.65 3.56 1.66
CA VAL A 352 21.64 2.15 2.04
C VAL A 352 23.01 1.49 1.84
N GLU A 353 23.68 1.72 0.72
CA GLU A 353 25.01 1.16 0.44
C GLU A 353 26.06 1.63 1.47
N LYS A 354 26.07 2.91 1.82
CA LYS A 354 26.97 3.45 2.86
C LYS A 354 26.61 2.94 4.25
N GLY A 355 25.33 2.85 4.58
CA GLY A 355 24.86 2.25 5.83
C GLY A 355 25.32 0.80 5.99
N ARG A 356 25.26 -0.02 4.93
CA ARG A 356 25.80 -1.39 4.91
C ARG A 356 27.31 -1.45 5.17
N LEU A 357 28.05 -0.40 4.81
CA LEU A 357 29.49 -0.26 5.05
C LEU A 357 29.82 0.35 6.43
N GLY A 358 28.84 0.46 7.33
CA GLY A 358 29.01 1.06 8.66
C GLY A 358 29.10 2.59 8.65
N ARG A 359 28.86 3.24 7.50
CA ARG A 359 28.81 4.70 7.37
C ARG A 359 27.37 5.17 7.53
N GLU A 360 26.91 5.20 8.77
CA GLU A 360 25.51 5.46 9.11
C GLU A 360 25.06 6.91 8.86
N GLU A 361 25.98 7.83 8.55
CA GLU A 361 25.70 9.26 8.43
C GLU A 361 24.60 9.58 7.41
N GLU A 362 24.57 8.91 6.25
CA GLU A 362 23.57 9.13 5.19
C GLU A 362 22.19 8.56 5.53
N LEU A 363 22.13 7.34 6.09
CA LEU A 363 20.86 6.78 6.57
C LEU A 363 20.32 7.60 7.74
N ALA A 364 21.20 8.07 8.62
CA ALA A 364 20.84 8.96 9.71
C ALA A 364 20.36 10.33 9.18
N ALA A 365 20.78 10.76 7.97
CA ALA A 365 20.27 12.00 7.36
C ALA A 365 18.81 11.87 6.96
N LEU A 366 18.38 10.71 6.46
CA LEU A 366 16.96 10.42 6.21
C LEU A 366 16.15 10.44 7.51
N ARG A 367 16.66 9.81 8.57
CA ARG A 367 16.02 9.85 9.90
C ARG A 367 15.86 11.27 10.41
N ARG A 368 16.91 12.07 10.32
CA ARG A 368 16.90 13.46 10.76
C ARG A 368 15.96 14.34 9.91
N LEU A 369 15.79 14.04 8.62
CA LEU A 369 14.82 14.71 7.76
C LEU A 369 13.37 14.47 8.24
N ASP A 370 13.04 13.24 8.66
CA ASP A 370 11.75 12.95 9.31
C ASP A 370 11.63 13.65 10.67
N GLU A 371 12.67 13.64 11.50
CA GLU A 371 12.68 14.38 12.78
C GLU A 371 12.46 15.88 12.60
N GLN A 372 13.05 16.48 11.56
CA GLN A 372 12.87 17.89 11.23
C GLN A 372 11.44 18.18 10.73
N SER A 373 10.88 17.30 9.88
CA SER A 373 9.46 17.39 9.48
C SER A 373 8.55 17.41 10.72
N ARG A 374 8.80 16.55 11.71
CA ARG A 374 8.02 16.53 12.96
C ARG A 374 8.16 17.81 13.78
N ARG A 375 9.33 18.47 13.76
CA ARG A 375 9.55 19.76 14.44
C ARG A 375 8.78 20.87 13.75
N MET A 376 8.84 20.91 12.41
CA MET A 376 8.21 21.95 11.58
C MET A 376 6.68 21.87 11.59
N GLU A 377 6.11 20.67 11.80
CA GLU A 377 4.66 20.45 11.88
C GLU A 377 3.97 21.44 12.83
N ARG A 378 4.63 21.84 13.93
CA ARG A 378 4.03 22.74 14.92
C ARG A 378 3.79 24.15 14.40
N TYR A 379 4.59 24.64 13.47
CA TYR A 379 4.65 26.08 13.15
C TYR A 379 4.34 26.40 11.69
N VAL A 380 4.42 25.41 10.80
CA VAL A 380 4.43 25.70 9.38
C VAL A 380 3.04 25.79 8.76
N THR A 381 2.91 26.75 7.84
CA THR A 381 1.81 26.90 6.91
C THR A 381 2.38 26.93 5.49
N GLY A 382 1.57 26.63 4.51
CA GLY A 382 2.01 26.59 3.12
C GLY A 382 0.85 26.77 2.14
N PRO A 383 1.13 26.67 0.84
CA PRO A 383 0.13 26.81 -0.21
C PRO A 383 -0.97 25.75 -0.09
N ASP A 384 -2.13 26.05 -0.65
CA ASP A 384 -3.24 25.11 -0.71
C ASP A 384 -2.91 23.89 -1.59
N LEU A 385 -3.69 22.81 -1.49
CA LEU A 385 -3.37 21.58 -2.23
C LEU A 385 -3.50 21.80 -3.75
N LYS A 386 -4.44 22.64 -4.18
CA LYS A 386 -4.68 22.92 -5.60
C LYS A 386 -3.49 23.63 -6.22
N GLU A 387 -2.89 24.58 -5.52
CA GLU A 387 -1.71 25.33 -5.93
C GLU A 387 -0.48 24.40 -6.01
N ILE A 388 -0.31 23.51 -5.02
CA ILE A 388 0.74 22.49 -5.03
C ILE A 388 0.60 21.61 -6.28
N VAL A 389 -0.59 21.04 -6.49
CA VAL A 389 -0.86 20.14 -7.63
C VAL A 389 -0.72 20.87 -8.96
N ALA A 390 -1.23 22.11 -9.07
CA ALA A 390 -1.07 22.92 -10.27
C ALA A 390 0.40 23.23 -10.56
N GLY A 391 1.22 23.47 -9.52
CA GLY A 391 2.67 23.59 -9.64
C GLY A 391 3.35 22.33 -10.17
N GLU A 392 2.91 21.15 -9.73
CA GLU A 392 3.44 19.87 -10.22
C GLU A 392 3.08 19.64 -11.69
N PHE A 393 1.85 19.95 -12.12
CA PHE A 393 1.47 19.89 -13.54
C PHE A 393 2.27 20.86 -14.41
N ARG A 394 2.43 22.13 -13.97
CA ARG A 394 3.23 23.13 -14.71
C ARG A 394 4.67 22.68 -14.92
N ASN A 395 5.28 22.04 -13.92
CA ASN A 395 6.67 21.58 -13.98
C ASN A 395 6.82 20.15 -14.53
N SER A 396 5.72 19.46 -14.83
CA SER A 396 5.75 18.05 -15.20
C SER A 396 6.64 17.76 -16.41
N PRO A 397 6.59 18.52 -17.53
CA PRO A 397 7.49 18.29 -18.67
C PRO A 397 8.97 18.41 -18.29
N ARG A 398 9.32 19.42 -17.48
CA ARG A 398 10.68 19.63 -16.98
C ARG A 398 11.20 18.44 -16.19
N PHE A 399 10.34 17.81 -15.38
CA PHE A 399 10.67 16.62 -14.58
C PHE A 399 10.51 15.28 -15.31
N GLY A 400 10.21 15.29 -16.61
CA GLY A 400 9.96 14.06 -17.37
C GLY A 400 8.68 13.36 -16.93
N GLY A 401 7.63 14.13 -16.67
CA GLY A 401 6.31 13.68 -16.29
C GLY A 401 5.78 12.61 -17.22
N ARG A 402 5.41 11.45 -16.67
CA ARG A 402 4.88 10.32 -17.43
C ARG A 402 3.74 9.64 -16.70
N SER A 403 2.73 9.24 -17.45
CA SER A 403 1.59 8.47 -16.98
C SER A 403 1.32 7.30 -17.93
N VAL A 404 0.27 6.52 -17.65
CA VAL A 404 -0.25 5.52 -18.59
C VAL A 404 -0.73 6.16 -19.91
N PHE A 405 -1.02 7.46 -19.91
CA PHE A 405 -1.44 8.23 -21.09
C PHE A 405 -0.26 8.76 -21.93
N GLY A 406 0.97 8.49 -21.52
CA GLY A 406 2.18 8.94 -22.22
C GLY A 406 2.95 10.02 -21.46
N TRP A 407 3.77 10.76 -22.19
CA TRP A 407 4.60 11.84 -21.67
C TRP A 407 3.81 13.14 -21.57
N GLU A 408 4.03 13.90 -20.51
CA GLU A 408 3.53 15.27 -20.44
C GLU A 408 4.30 16.16 -21.40
N ARG A 409 3.55 16.90 -22.23
CA ARG A 409 4.12 17.86 -23.19
C ARG A 409 4.17 19.24 -22.56
N GLU A 410 5.14 20.04 -22.97
CA GLU A 410 5.08 21.48 -22.72
C GLU A 410 3.78 22.01 -23.33
N ALA A 411 3.03 22.80 -22.57
CA ALA A 411 1.87 23.47 -23.13
C ALA A 411 2.39 24.39 -24.25
N GLU A 412 1.95 24.16 -25.49
CA GLU A 412 2.14 25.13 -26.55
C GLU A 412 1.51 26.43 -26.07
N VAL A 413 2.33 27.43 -25.76
CA VAL A 413 1.88 28.78 -25.47
C VAL A 413 1.15 29.24 -26.72
N GLY A 414 -0.19 29.24 -26.66
CA GLY A 414 -1.02 29.52 -27.81
C GLY A 414 -0.71 30.89 -28.39
N GLN A 415 -0.26 30.92 -29.64
CA GLN A 415 -0.60 31.99 -30.58
C GLN A 415 -2.12 31.97 -30.76
N ARG A 416 -2.83 32.63 -29.86
CA ARG A 416 -4.20 33.09 -30.06
C ARG A 416 -4.29 34.46 -29.42
N ASP A 417 -3.97 35.47 -30.22
CA ASP A 417 -4.51 36.84 -30.18
C ASP A 417 -3.82 37.61 -31.30
N ASP A 418 -4.41 37.55 -32.51
CA ASP A 418 -4.41 38.60 -33.54
C ASP A 418 -4.94 38.06 -34.88
N ALA A 419 -6.23 37.75 -34.90
CA ALA A 419 -6.99 37.61 -36.15
C ALA A 419 -8.43 38.09 -35.92
N GLY A 420 -8.57 39.34 -35.50
CA GLY A 420 -9.86 39.91 -35.12
C GLY A 420 -9.93 41.43 -35.22
N ALA A 421 -9.28 42.05 -36.21
CA ALA A 421 -9.46 43.48 -36.47
C ALA A 421 -9.08 43.89 -37.89
N ALA A 422 -9.81 43.43 -38.92
CA ALA A 422 -9.77 44.06 -40.24
C ALA A 422 -11.03 43.80 -41.06
N VAL A 423 -12.15 44.44 -40.71
CA VAL A 423 -13.17 44.82 -41.71
C VAL A 423 -13.48 46.30 -41.50
N LYS A 424 -12.67 47.14 -42.15
CA LYS A 424 -13.00 48.55 -42.40
C LYS A 424 -14.16 48.60 -43.39
N GLY A 425 -15.15 49.42 -43.06
CA GLY A 425 -16.31 49.66 -43.89
C GLY A 425 -15.97 50.28 -45.25
N ARG A 426 -16.87 50.02 -46.21
CA ARG A 426 -17.13 50.91 -47.34
C ARG A 426 -18.64 51.06 -47.49
N THR A 427 -19.09 52.28 -47.21
CA THR A 427 -20.38 52.89 -47.50
C THR A 427 -20.69 52.98 -49.00
N ARG A 428 -22.00 52.90 -49.31
CA ARG A 428 -22.81 53.62 -50.34
C ARG A 428 -22.28 53.60 -51.79
N ASN A 429 -23.02 53.16 -52.79
CA ASN A 429 -24.34 53.63 -53.24
C ASN A 429 -25.07 52.51 -53.99
#